data_AF-A0A519JQV6-F1
#
_entry.id   AF-A0A519JQV6-F1
#
_cell.length_a   1.000
_cell.length_b   1.000
_cell.length_c   1.000
_cell.angle_alpha   90.00
_cell.angle_beta   90.00
_cell.angle_gamma   90.00
#
_symmetry.space_group_name_H-M   'P 1'
#
loop_
_entity.id
_entity.type
_entity.pdbx_description
1 polymer ?
#
loop_
_entity_poly.entity_id
_entity_poly.type
_entity_poly.pdbx_seq_one_letter_code
_entity_poly.pdbx_strand_id
1 'polypeptide(L)'
;MSDTGVFLGQSPDKPEILLYGRANRHGVVAGATGTGKTVTLQIMAQGFSDAGVPVFCADVKGDLSGIALPGSPNEKLLARAHGMGLTLDPKAAPVVFWDLYGQKGHPIRTTVSEIG
;
A
#
# COMPACT_ATOMS: atom_id res chain seq x y z
N MET A 1 -2.38 25.95 1.80
CA MET A 1 -2.27 24.69 1.02
C MET A 1 -3.32 23.76 1.61
N SER A 2 -4.23 23.22 0.80
CA SER A 2 -5.08 22.12 1.26
C SER A 2 -4.15 20.94 1.48
N ASP A 3 -3.83 20.62 2.73
CA ASP A 3 -2.86 19.58 3.05
C ASP A 3 -3.42 18.22 2.61
N THR A 4 -3.00 17.77 1.43
CA THR A 4 -3.30 16.45 0.88
C THR A 4 -2.41 15.40 1.57
N GLY A 5 -2.95 14.22 1.83
CA GLY A 5 -2.24 13.14 2.50
C GLY A 5 -2.94 11.79 2.37
N VAL A 6 -2.28 10.74 2.84
CA VAL A 6 -2.81 9.39 2.84
C VAL A 6 -3.66 9.18 4.10
N PHE A 7 -4.91 8.78 3.93
CA PHE A 7 -5.75 8.34 5.05
C PHE A 7 -5.19 7.05 5.65
N LEU A 8 -4.87 7.05 6.95
CA LEU A 8 -4.35 5.86 7.65
C LEU A 8 -5.38 5.21 8.57
N GLY A 9 -6.38 5.95 9.02
CA GLY A 9 -7.38 5.45 9.95
C GLY A 9 -8.18 6.58 10.60
N GLN A 10 -8.92 6.25 11.64
CA GLN A 10 -9.76 7.21 12.35
C GLN A 10 -9.59 7.03 13.86
N SER A 11 -9.29 8.14 14.53
CA SER A 11 -9.40 8.31 15.97
C SER A 11 -10.87 8.61 16.32
N PRO A 12 -11.30 8.49 17.60
CA PRO A 12 -12.69 8.73 18.00
C PRO A 12 -13.27 10.07 17.48
N ASP A 13 -12.43 11.11 17.44
CA ASP A 13 -12.89 12.47 17.15
C ASP A 13 -12.53 12.96 15.74
N LYS A 14 -11.64 12.25 15.01
CA LYS A 14 -11.12 12.74 13.71
C LYS A 14 -10.47 11.65 12.84
N PRO A 15 -10.43 11.84 11.50
CA PRO A 15 -9.58 11.04 10.63
C PRO A 15 -8.09 11.31 10.92
N GLU A 16 -7.27 10.27 10.80
CA GLU A 16 -5.82 10.33 10.89
C GLU A 16 -5.23 10.25 9.48
N ILE A 17 -4.50 11.29 9.11
CA ILE A 17 -3.97 11.49 7.76
C ILE A 17 -2.45 11.67 7.85
N LEU A 18 -1.71 10.85 7.11
CA LEU A 18 -0.29 11.05 6.88
C LEU A 18 -0.10 12.11 5.79
N LEU A 19 0.28 13.31 6.20
CA LEU A 19 0.56 14.41 5.27
C LEU A 19 1.70 14.03 4.32
N TYR A 20 1.52 14.22 3.01
CA TYR A 20 2.55 13.87 2.02
C TYR A 20 3.89 14.55 2.30
N GLY A 21 3.87 15.84 2.67
CA GLY A 21 5.08 16.59 3.05
C GLY A 21 5.78 16.10 4.32
N ARG A 22 5.16 15.20 5.09
CA ARG A 22 5.74 14.56 6.27
C ARG A 22 6.14 13.10 6.03
N ALA A 23 5.72 12.51 4.91
CA ALA A 23 6.03 11.12 4.52
C ALA A 23 7.50 10.91 4.10
N ASN A 24 8.30 11.98 4.00
CA ASN A 24 9.74 11.93 3.74
C ASN A 24 10.60 11.57 4.97
N ARG A 25 9.97 11.24 6.11
CA ARG A 25 10.66 10.74 7.31
C ARG A 25 10.50 9.23 7.42
N HIS A 26 11.54 8.56 7.89
CA HIS A 26 11.45 7.14 8.22
C HIS A 26 10.39 6.91 9.28
N GLY A 27 9.57 5.88 9.07
CA GLY A 27 8.53 5.44 9.99
C GLY A 27 8.60 3.94 10.20
N VAL A 28 7.91 3.46 11.23
CA VAL A 28 7.83 2.04 11.57
C VAL A 28 6.37 1.64 11.74
N VAL A 29 5.95 0.60 11.03
CA VAL A 29 4.66 -0.06 11.25
C VAL A 29 4.92 -1.33 12.05
N ALA A 30 4.58 -1.30 13.33
CA ALA A 30 4.78 -2.40 14.27
C ALA A 30 3.45 -2.92 14.84
N GLY A 31 3.41 -4.19 15.22
CA GLY A 31 2.22 -4.84 15.77
C GLY A 31 2.33 -6.37 15.74
N ALA A 32 1.48 -7.05 16.49
CA ALA A 32 1.44 -8.52 16.51
C ALA A 32 0.90 -9.09 15.18
N THR A 33 0.99 -10.41 15.01
CA THR A 33 0.36 -11.07 13.85
C THR A 33 -1.16 -10.87 13.88
N GLY A 34 -1.76 -10.57 12.72
CA GLY A 34 -3.20 -10.32 12.62
C GLY A 34 -3.65 -8.91 13.01
N THR A 35 -2.76 -8.01 13.45
CA THR A 35 -3.15 -6.63 13.83
C THR A 35 -3.15 -5.64 12.67
N GLY A 36 -3.12 -6.11 11.42
CA GLY A 36 -3.28 -5.25 10.24
C GLY A 36 -2.02 -4.60 9.69
N LYS A 37 -0.80 -4.99 10.12
CA LYS A 37 0.46 -4.43 9.58
C LYS A 37 0.51 -4.40 8.04
N THR A 38 0.23 -5.54 7.41
CA THR A 38 0.24 -5.67 5.94
C THR A 38 -0.81 -4.79 5.29
N VAL A 39 -2.01 -4.73 5.87
CA VAL A 39 -3.10 -3.87 5.38
C VAL A 39 -2.70 -2.40 5.48
N THR A 40 -2.06 -1.97 6.59
CA THR A 40 -1.55 -0.61 6.74
C THR A 40 -0.51 -0.29 5.67
N LEU A 41 0.43 -1.18 5.40
CA LEU A 41 1.44 -0.99 4.36
C LEU A 41 0.80 -0.93 2.95
N GLN A 42 -0.22 -1.74 2.67
CA GLN A 42 -0.96 -1.68 1.41
C GLN A 42 -1.73 -0.37 1.24
N ILE A 43 -2.39 0.14 2.30
CA ILE A 43 -3.05 1.45 2.28
C ILE A 43 -2.04 2.56 1.99
N MET A 44 -0.88 2.53 2.64
CA MET A 44 0.20 3.49 2.38
C MET A 44 0.70 3.40 0.94
N ALA A 45 0.96 2.19 0.44
CA ALA A 45 1.45 1.96 -0.92
C ALA A 45 0.44 2.44 -1.97
N GLN A 46 -0.85 2.13 -1.81
CA GLN A 46 -1.92 2.59 -2.69
C GLN A 46 -2.03 4.11 -2.66
N GLY A 47 -2.10 4.72 -1.46
CA GLY A 47 -2.26 6.17 -1.31
C GLY A 47 -1.08 6.99 -1.84
N PHE A 48 0.13 6.44 -1.84
CA PHE A 48 1.28 7.04 -2.52
C PHE A 48 1.21 6.83 -4.04
N SER A 49 0.84 5.63 -4.50
CA SER A 49 0.66 5.34 -5.92
C SER A 49 -0.41 6.25 -6.57
N ASP A 50 -1.55 6.44 -5.89
CA ASP A 50 -2.63 7.33 -6.31
C ASP A 50 -2.19 8.81 -6.39
N ALA A 51 -1.20 9.19 -5.57
CA ALA A 51 -0.58 10.51 -5.61
C ALA A 51 0.54 10.63 -6.67
N GLY A 52 0.75 9.58 -7.48
CA GLY A 52 1.81 9.52 -8.49
C GLY A 52 3.21 9.29 -7.91
N VAL A 53 3.33 8.86 -6.65
CA VAL A 53 4.60 8.57 -5.99
C VAL A 53 4.92 7.07 -6.14
N PRO A 54 6.04 6.70 -6.79
CA PRO A 54 6.46 5.31 -6.88
C PRO A 54 6.79 4.72 -5.51
N VAL A 55 6.32 3.50 -5.25
CA VAL A 55 6.57 2.78 -4.00
C VAL A 55 7.35 1.52 -4.32
N PHE A 56 8.50 1.37 -3.66
CA PHE A 56 9.31 0.15 -3.72
C PHE A 56 9.14 -0.64 -2.42
N CYS A 57 8.74 -1.90 -2.52
CA CYS A 57 8.51 -2.76 -1.37
C CYS A 57 9.24 -4.10 -1.52
N ALA A 58 9.87 -4.56 -0.44
CA ALA A 58 10.32 -5.93 -0.31
C ALA A 58 9.19 -6.77 0.29
N ASP A 59 8.64 -7.69 -0.51
CA ASP A 59 7.55 -8.57 -0.07
C ASP A 59 8.06 -9.97 0.27
N VAL A 60 8.57 -10.12 1.50
CA VAL A 60 9.18 -11.38 1.96
C VAL A 60 8.14 -12.48 2.16
N LYS A 61 6.90 -12.12 2.53
CA LYS A 61 5.83 -13.07 2.85
C LYS A 61 4.82 -13.28 1.72
N GLY A 62 4.90 -12.47 0.66
CA GLY A 62 3.93 -12.47 -0.44
C GLY A 62 2.63 -11.77 -0.10
N ASP A 63 2.53 -11.10 1.06
CA ASP A 63 1.28 -10.54 1.56
C ASP A 63 1.06 -9.08 1.14
N LEU A 64 2.11 -8.36 0.68
CA LEU A 64 1.99 -7.03 0.10
C LEU A 64 1.53 -7.07 -1.36
N SER A 65 1.96 -8.10 -2.12
CA SER A 65 1.71 -8.29 -3.56
C SER A 65 0.23 -8.29 -3.95
N GLY A 66 -0.67 -8.58 -3.01
CA GLY A 66 -2.12 -8.52 -3.20
C GLY A 66 -2.65 -7.17 -3.66
N ILE A 67 -1.88 -6.08 -3.49
CA ILE A 67 -2.25 -4.73 -3.97
C ILE A 67 -2.38 -4.64 -5.50
N ALA A 68 -1.83 -5.60 -6.24
CA ALA A 68 -1.95 -5.68 -7.70
C ALA A 68 -3.36 -6.06 -8.19
N LEU A 69 -4.27 -6.43 -7.28
CA LEU A 69 -5.64 -6.80 -7.60
C LEU A 69 -6.63 -5.95 -6.80
N PRO A 70 -7.81 -5.61 -7.37
CA PRO A 70 -8.86 -4.96 -6.60
C PRO A 70 -9.28 -5.85 -5.44
N GLY A 71 -9.41 -5.27 -4.25
CA GLY A 71 -9.89 -6.01 -3.08
C GLY A 71 -11.38 -6.38 -3.21
N SER A 72 -11.80 -7.42 -2.48
CA SER A 72 -13.21 -7.80 -2.34
C SER A 72 -13.68 -7.53 -0.91
N PRO A 73 -14.36 -6.39 -0.64
CA PRO A 73 -14.83 -6.05 0.70
C PRO A 73 -15.82 -7.09 1.22
N ASN A 74 -15.61 -7.56 2.44
CA ASN A 74 -16.61 -8.36 3.16
C ASN A 74 -17.54 -7.46 3.99
N GLU A 75 -18.64 -8.02 4.50
CA GLU A 75 -19.64 -7.29 5.29
C GLU A 75 -19.03 -6.55 6.50
N LYS A 76 -18.06 -7.17 7.19
CA LYS A 76 -17.39 -6.54 8.33
C LYS A 76 -16.60 -5.29 7.93
N LEU A 77 -15.92 -5.35 6.78
CA LEU A 77 -15.15 -4.23 6.25
C LEU A 77 -16.08 -3.09 5.80
N LEU A 78 -17.18 -3.43 5.12
CA LEU A 78 -18.20 -2.47 4.70
C LEU A 78 -18.87 -1.78 5.89
N ALA A 79 -19.27 -2.54 6.92
CA ALA A 79 -19.84 -1.99 8.13
C ALA A 79 -18.88 -1.05 8.87
N ARG A 80 -17.59 -1.42 8.94
CA ARG A 80 -16.55 -0.55 9.51
C ARG A 80 -16.39 0.73 8.71
N ALA A 81 -16.29 0.65 7.38
CA ALA A 81 -16.16 1.83 6.53
C ALA A 81 -17.38 2.75 6.65
N HIS A 82 -18.59 2.18 6.67
CA HIS A 82 -19.82 2.93 6.90
C HIS A 82 -19.82 3.65 8.26
N GLY A 83 -19.38 2.99 9.33
CA GLY A 83 -19.22 3.60 10.65
C GLY A 83 -18.20 4.75 10.68
N MET A 84 -17.28 4.78 9.71
CA MET A 84 -16.29 5.83 9.51
C MET A 84 -16.76 6.91 8.50
N GLY A 85 -17.95 6.77 7.91
CA GLY A 85 -18.42 7.65 6.84
C GLY A 85 -17.65 7.50 5.54
N LEU A 86 -17.00 6.35 5.32
CA LEU A 86 -16.18 6.06 4.14
C LEU A 86 -16.94 5.19 3.15
N THR A 87 -16.86 5.55 1.87
CA THR A 87 -17.23 4.67 0.77
C THR A 87 -16.00 3.91 0.30
N LEU A 88 -16.02 2.58 0.39
CA LEU A 88 -14.94 1.75 -0.13
C LEU A 88 -15.05 1.64 -1.66
N ASP A 89 -13.98 2.00 -2.34
CA ASP A 89 -13.83 1.88 -3.79
C ASP A 89 -12.62 0.98 -4.07
N PRO A 90 -12.83 -0.35 -4.22
CA PRO A 90 -11.73 -1.29 -4.37
C PRO A 90 -11.00 -1.07 -5.70
N LYS A 91 -9.71 -0.77 -5.62
CA LYS A 91 -8.82 -0.55 -6.76
C LYS A 91 -7.54 -1.34 -6.61
N ALA A 92 -6.92 -1.65 -7.75
CA ALA A 92 -5.56 -2.17 -7.81
C ALA A 92 -4.58 -1.02 -8.05
N ALA A 93 -3.38 -1.15 -7.50
CA ALA A 93 -2.25 -0.33 -7.93
C ALA A 93 -1.62 -0.89 -9.21
N PRO A 94 -1.04 -0.05 -10.08
CA PRO A 94 -0.12 -0.52 -11.10
C PRO A 94 1.13 -1.11 -10.43
N VAL A 95 1.42 -2.39 -10.69
CA VAL A 95 2.51 -3.12 -10.03
C VAL A 95 3.39 -3.80 -11.07
N VAL A 96 4.71 -3.72 -10.85
CA VAL A 96 5.70 -4.56 -11.53
C VAL A 96 6.38 -5.42 -10.47
N PHE A 97 6.28 -6.75 -10.61
CA PHE A 97 6.95 -7.68 -9.72
C PHE A 97 8.40 -7.87 -10.15
N TRP A 98 9.32 -7.59 -9.23
CA TRP A 98 10.75 -7.75 -9.43
C TRP A 98 11.20 -9.05 -8.77
N ASP A 99 11.84 -9.92 -9.54
CA ASP A 99 12.32 -11.22 -9.08
C ASP A 99 13.85 -11.28 -9.10
N LEU A 100 14.42 -11.61 -7.95
CA LEU A 100 15.86 -11.77 -7.79
C LEU A 100 16.43 -12.91 -8.65
N TYR A 101 15.64 -13.96 -8.87
CA TYR A 101 16.02 -15.13 -9.66
C TYR A 101 15.51 -15.10 -11.10
N GLY A 102 14.69 -14.10 -11.46
CA GLY A 102 14.14 -13.93 -12.81
C GLY A 102 13.19 -15.06 -13.26
N GLN A 103 12.53 -15.76 -12.35
CA GLN A 103 11.66 -16.90 -12.66
C GLN A 103 10.18 -16.51 -12.77
N LYS A 104 9.71 -15.59 -11.93
CA LYS A 104 8.28 -15.25 -11.74
C LYS A 104 7.95 -13.78 -11.97
N GLY A 105 8.95 -12.96 -12.28
CA GLY A 105 8.80 -11.53 -12.45
C GLY A 105 9.94 -10.93 -13.26
N HIS A 106 9.94 -9.59 -13.33
CA HIS A 106 10.98 -8.83 -14.00
C HIS A 106 12.33 -9.07 -13.31
N PRO A 107 13.39 -9.48 -14.03
CA PRO A 107 14.68 -9.74 -13.42
C PRO A 107 15.27 -8.46 -12.83
N ILE A 108 15.73 -8.52 -11.57
CA ILE A 108 16.38 -7.37 -10.91
C ILE A 108 17.75 -7.09 -11.52
N ARG A 109 18.45 -8.14 -11.94
CA ARG A 109 19.76 -8.03 -12.59
C ARG A 109 19.56 -8.09 -14.08
N THR A 110 20.06 -7.06 -14.76
CA THR A 110 20.25 -7.13 -16.21
C THR A 110 21.56 -7.84 -16.53
N THR A 111 21.60 -8.57 -17.64
CA THR A 111 22.83 -9.16 -18.17
C THR A 111 23.46 -8.23 -19.20
N VAL A 112 24.78 -8.31 -19.41
CA VAL A 112 25.47 -7.47 -20.43
C VAL A 112 24.84 -7.66 -21.81
N SER A 113 24.39 -8.87 -22.12
CA SER A 113 23.69 -9.22 -23.36
C SER A 113 22.35 -8.50 -23.56
N GLU A 114 21.72 -7.98 -22.50
CA GLU A 114 20.46 -7.23 -22.56
C GLU A 114 20.66 -5.73 -22.75
N ILE A 115 21.87 -5.22 -22.46
CA ILE A 115 22.24 -3.82 -22.66
C ILE A 115 22.80 -3.58 -24.08
N GLY A 116 23.27 -4.64 -24.76
CA GLY A 116 23.84 -4.59 -26.12
C GLY A 116 25.30 -4.99 -26.16
#